data_AF-A0A644SAE5-F1
#
_entry.id   AF-A0A644SAE5-F1
#
_cell.length_a   1.000
_cell.length_b   1.000
_cell.length_c   1.000
_cell.angle_alpha   90.00
_cell.angle_beta   90.00
_cell.angle_gamma   90.00
#
_symmetry.space_group_name_H-M   'P 1'
#
loop_
_entity.id
_entity.type
_entity.pdbx_description
1 polymer ?
#
loop_
_entity_poly.entity_id
_entity_poly.type
_entity_poly.pdbx_seq_one_letter_code
_entity_poly.pdbx_strand_id
1 'polypeptide(L)'
;MKKRRADLLKKQNSKIVLADTLESAAMIDLAMKANDIFLKLKKTAGVGLEFKDANEMIKLWSLILVKSSQTLEQISQKIDMRYDEPFTITLTRENLEK
;
A
#
# COMPACT_ATOMS: atom_id res chain seq x y z
N MET A 1 -2.72 26.07 13.10
CA MET A 1 -1.33 25.53 12.99
C MET A 1 -0.93 24.54 14.09
N LYS A 2 -1.28 24.70 15.38
CA LYS A 2 -0.85 23.80 16.47
C LYS A 2 -1.31 22.33 16.36
N LYS A 3 -2.53 22.07 15.87
CA LYS A 3 -3.10 20.71 15.71
C LYS A 3 -2.31 19.85 14.72
N ARG A 4 -2.03 20.40 13.53
CA ARG A 4 -1.29 19.71 12.44
C ARG A 4 0.13 19.30 12.86
N ARG A 5 0.85 20.13 13.63
CA ARG A 5 2.17 19.79 14.20
C ARG A 5 2.09 18.68 15.25
N ALA A 6 1.10 18.74 16.15
CA ALA A 6 0.87 17.67 17.13
C ALA A 6 0.45 16.35 16.48
N ASP A 7 -0.35 16.40 15.41
CA ASP A 7 -0.78 15.21 14.66
C ASP A 7 0.39 14.59 13.87
N LEU A 8 1.33 15.38 13.36
CA LEU A 8 2.55 14.89 12.73
C LEU A 8 3.50 14.23 13.75
N LEU A 9 3.62 14.79 14.96
CA LEU A 9 4.45 14.22 16.04
C LEU A 9 3.92 12.87 16.54
N LYS A 10 2.62 12.57 16.37
CA LYS A 10 2.02 11.27 16.67
C LYS A 10 2.29 10.20 15.61
N LYS A 11 2.79 10.58 14.43
CA LYS A 11 3.06 9.63 13.33
C LYS A 11 4.52 9.18 13.34
N GLN A 12 4.92 8.45 14.39
CA GLN A 12 6.30 7.95 14.57
C GLN A 12 6.80 7.08 13.40
N ASN A 13 5.89 6.47 12.64
CA ASN A 13 6.20 5.62 11.49
C ASN A 13 6.11 6.34 10.13
N SER A 14 6.12 7.68 10.10
CA SER A 14 6.08 8.43 8.85
C SER A 14 7.36 8.21 8.05
N LYS A 15 7.23 8.03 6.73
CA LYS A 15 8.36 7.96 5.80
C LYS A 15 8.31 9.18 4.88
N ILE A 16 9.48 9.72 4.55
CA ILE A 16 9.63 10.67 3.45
C ILE A 16 9.85 9.85 2.18
N VAL A 17 9.11 10.17 1.12
CA VAL A 17 9.24 9.53 -0.19
C VAL A 17 9.58 10.61 -1.20
N LEU A 18 10.60 10.37 -2.02
CA LEU A 18 10.95 11.22 -3.15
C LEU A 18 10.28 10.65 -4.41
N ALA A 19 9.64 11.51 -5.19
CA ALA A 19 8.97 11.15 -6.43
C ALA A 19 9.43 12.09 -7.54
N ASP A 20 10.42 11.63 -8.28
CA ASP A 20 11.06 12.40 -9.36
C ASP A 20 10.40 12.12 -10.73
N THR A 21 9.36 11.27 -10.76
CA THR A 21 8.64 10.90 -11.99
C THR A 21 7.12 10.98 -11.81
N LEU A 22 6.39 11.10 -12.92
CA LEU A 22 4.92 11.12 -12.90
C LEU A 22 4.34 9.80 -12.37
N GLU A 23 4.96 8.67 -12.72
CA GLU A 23 4.54 7.32 -12.29
C GLU A 23 4.67 7.18 -10.77
N SER A 24 5.80 7.62 -10.20
CA SER A 24 6.02 7.57 -8.75
C SER A 24 5.08 8.53 -8.01
N ALA A 25 4.82 9.73 -8.53
CA ALA A 25 3.83 10.64 -7.98
C ALA A 25 2.41 10.04 -7.98
N ALA A 26 1.99 9.43 -9.09
CA ALA A 26 0.68 8.78 -9.20
C ALA A 26 0.53 7.61 -8.20
N MET A 27 1.59 6.81 -8.01
CA MET A 27 1.60 5.73 -7.02
C MET A 27 1.47 6.27 -5.58
N ILE A 28 2.11 7.39 -5.26
CA ILE A 28 1.97 8.04 -3.94
C ILE A 28 0.53 8.54 -3.73
N ASP A 29 -0.08 9.19 -4.71
CA ASP A 29 -1.46 9.66 -4.63
C ASP A 29 -2.44 8.51 -4.39
N LEU A 30 -2.26 7.39 -5.12
CA LEU A 30 -3.03 6.17 -4.91
C LEU A 30 -2.80 5.58 -3.52
N ALA A 31 -1.56 5.54 -3.03
CA ALA A 31 -1.25 5.04 -1.70
C ALA A 31 -1.91 5.88 -0.59
N MET A 32 -1.95 7.20 -0.75
CA MET A 32 -2.66 8.10 0.17
C MET A 32 -4.16 7.82 0.18
N LYS A 33 -4.78 7.65 -0.99
CA LYS A 33 -6.21 7.30 -1.09
C LYS A 33 -6.50 5.92 -0.54
N ALA A 34 -5.64 4.94 -0.80
CA ALA A 34 -5.75 3.60 -0.24
C ALA A 34 -5.74 3.66 1.30
N ASN A 35 -4.82 4.42 1.90
CA ASN A 35 -4.77 4.59 3.35
C ASN A 35 -6.11 5.10 3.92
N ASP A 36 -6.71 6.13 3.32
CA ASP A 36 -8.00 6.66 3.78
C ASP A 36 -9.13 5.64 3.67
N ILE A 37 -9.17 4.89 2.56
CA ILE A 37 -10.16 3.84 2.32
C ILE A 37 -10.01 2.72 3.35
N PHE A 38 -8.80 2.21 3.58
CA PHE A 38 -8.57 1.11 4.53
C PHE A 38 -8.79 1.53 5.99
N LEU A 39 -8.52 2.78 6.35
CA LEU A 39 -8.91 3.32 7.66
C LEU A 39 -10.43 3.33 7.85
N LYS A 40 -11.19 3.64 6.80
CA LYS A 40 -12.66 3.57 6.83
C LYS A 40 -13.14 2.12 6.86
N LEU A 41 -12.56 1.24 6.04
CA LEU A 41 -12.89 -0.19 6.00
C LEU A 41 -12.78 -0.84 7.38
N LYS A 42 -11.66 -0.59 8.09
CA LYS A 42 -11.43 -1.11 9.45
C LYS A 42 -12.47 -0.64 10.46
N LYS A 43 -13.02 0.56 10.30
CA LYS A 43 -14.05 1.10 11.21
C LYS A 43 -15.44 0.55 10.92
N THR A 44 -15.72 0.21 9.66
CA THR A 44 -17.03 -0.27 9.23
C THR A 44 -17.19 -1.79 9.32
N ALA A 45 -16.09 -2.54 9.30
CA ALA A 45 -16.09 -3.99 9.42
C ALA A 45 -16.73 -4.45 10.74
N GLY A 46 -17.72 -5.34 10.65
CA GLY A 46 -18.49 -5.84 11.79
C GLY A 46 -19.63 -4.93 12.27
N VAL A 47 -19.81 -3.76 11.64
CA VAL A 47 -20.91 -2.82 11.96
C VAL A 47 -21.84 -2.61 10.77
N GLY A 48 -21.28 -2.27 9.61
CA GLY A 48 -22.04 -2.02 8.38
C GLY A 48 -21.51 -2.78 7.15
N LEU A 49 -20.52 -3.64 7.37
CA LEU A 49 -19.93 -4.51 6.37
C LEU A 49 -19.53 -5.81 7.05
N GLU A 50 -19.89 -6.95 6.47
CA GLU A 50 -19.48 -8.25 6.98
C GLU A 50 -17.95 -8.38 6.97
N PHE A 51 -17.40 -9.03 8.00
CA PHE A 51 -15.95 -9.23 8.09
C PHE A 51 -15.40 -10.02 6.90
N LYS A 52 -16.20 -10.97 6.37
CA LYS A 52 -15.83 -11.75 5.19
C LYS A 52 -15.62 -10.86 3.96
N ASP A 53 -16.54 -9.94 3.72
CA ASP A 53 -16.48 -9.03 2.58
C ASP A 53 -15.30 -8.05 2.72
N ALA A 54 -15.06 -7.55 3.93
CA ALA A 54 -13.89 -6.72 4.23
C ALA A 54 -12.58 -7.47 3.96
N ASN A 55 -12.50 -8.75 4.36
CA ASN A 55 -11.34 -9.59 4.12
C ASN A 55 -11.13 -9.87 2.62
N GLU A 56 -12.21 -10.11 1.87
CA GLU A 56 -12.14 -10.29 0.43
C GLU A 56 -11.62 -9.04 -0.29
N MET A 57 -12.10 -7.85 0.09
CA MET A 57 -11.59 -6.57 -0.45
C MET A 57 -10.10 -6.38 -0.14
N ILE A 58 -9.66 -6.72 1.07
CA ILE A 58 -8.23 -6.67 1.44
C ILE A 58 -7.42 -7.67 0.60
N LYS A 59 -7.94 -8.89 0.39
CA LYS A 59 -7.29 -9.92 -0.44
C LYS A 59 -7.10 -9.46 -1.88
N LEU A 60 -8.14 -8.85 -2.48
CA LEU A 60 -8.07 -8.29 -3.83
C LEU A 60 -7.02 -7.17 -3.93
N TRP A 61 -6.96 -6.30 -2.94
CA TRP A 61 -5.94 -5.26 -2.89
C TRP A 61 -4.52 -5.83 -2.74
N SER A 62 -4.33 -6.84 -1.90
CA SER A 62 -3.06 -7.54 -1.75
C SER A 62 -2.58 -8.14 -3.08
N LEU A 63 -3.50 -8.72 -3.88
CA LEU A 63 -3.18 -9.22 -5.21
C LEU A 63 -2.69 -8.11 -6.16
N ILE A 64 -3.34 -6.93 -6.11
CA ILE A 64 -2.91 -5.77 -6.89
C ILE A 64 -1.48 -5.37 -6.52
N LEU A 65 -1.17 -5.26 -5.22
CA LEU A 65 0.18 -4.89 -4.76
C LEU A 65 1.26 -5.89 -5.25
N VAL A 66 0.99 -7.18 -5.12
CA VAL A 66 1.92 -8.23 -5.58
C VAL A 66 2.08 -8.18 -7.10
N LYS A 67 1.00 -8.00 -7.87
CA LYS A 67 1.08 -7.89 -9.32
C LYS A 67 1.83 -6.64 -9.77
N SER A 68 1.63 -5.50 -9.11
CA SER A 68 2.40 -4.28 -9.37
C SER A 68 3.90 -4.49 -9.11
N SER A 69 4.28 -5.16 -8.01
CA SER A 69 5.67 -5.54 -7.73
C SER A 69 6.26 -6.40 -8.85
N GLN A 70 5.54 -7.45 -9.27
CA GLN A 70 5.97 -8.33 -10.37
C GLN A 70 6.14 -7.57 -11.69
N THR A 71 5.25 -6.62 -11.99
CA THR A 71 5.40 -5.78 -13.19
C THR A 71 6.64 -4.89 -13.11
N LEU A 72 6.95 -4.31 -11.94
CA LEU A 72 8.17 -3.52 -11.76
C LEU A 72 9.43 -4.37 -11.93
N GLU A 73 9.44 -5.59 -11.40
CA GLU A 73 10.53 -6.55 -11.60
C GLU A 73 10.74 -6.88 -13.09
N GLN A 74 9.66 -7.14 -13.83
CA GLN A 74 9.74 -7.38 -15.27
C GLN A 74 10.28 -6.18 -16.04
N ILE A 75 9.89 -4.96 -15.66
CA ILE A 75 10.43 -3.73 -16.26
C ILE A 75 11.91 -3.61 -15.94
N SER A 76 12.31 -3.85 -14.68
CA SER A 76 13.70 -3.73 -14.25
C SER A 76 14.62 -4.68 -15.01
N GLN A 77 14.19 -5.93 -15.25
CA GLN A 77 14.93 -6.92 -16.04
C GLN A 77 15.17 -6.44 -17.47
N LYS A 78 14.20 -5.75 -18.08
CA LYS A 78 14.34 -5.22 -19.46
C LYS A 78 15.31 -4.05 -19.56
N ILE A 79 15.58 -3.35 -18.48
CA ILE A 79 16.50 -2.21 -18.42
C ILE A 79 17.81 -2.55 -17.69
N ASP A 80 18.08 -3.84 -17.49
CA ASP A 80 19.27 -4.36 -16.78
C ASP A 80 19.47 -3.74 -15.38
N MET A 81 18.35 -3.57 -14.67
CA MET A 81 18.32 -3.05 -13.30
C MET A 81 17.96 -4.17 -12.33
N ARG A 82 18.78 -4.33 -11.28
CA ARG A 82 18.47 -5.22 -10.16
C ARG A 82 17.24 -4.72 -9.41
N TYR A 83 16.28 -5.63 -9.19
CA TYR A 83 15.11 -5.40 -8.35
C TYR A 83 15.21 -6.24 -7.09
N ASP A 84 15.28 -5.57 -5.93
CA ASP A 84 15.16 -6.22 -4.62
C ASP A 84 13.73 -5.99 -4.11
N GLU A 85 12.93 -7.05 -4.06
CA GLU A 85 11.52 -6.90 -3.67
C GLU A 85 11.38 -6.33 -2.24
N PRO A 86 10.50 -5.34 -2.03
CA PRO A 86 10.26 -4.82 -0.69
C PRO A 86 9.68 -5.88 0.24
N PHE A 87 10.26 -6.02 1.43
CA PHE A 87 9.85 -7.00 2.46
C PHE A 87 8.33 -7.02 2.73
N THR A 88 7.66 -5.88 2.72
CA THR A 88 6.20 -5.79 2.93
C THR A 88 5.41 -6.47 1.82
N ILE A 89 5.93 -6.48 0.58
CA ILE A 89 5.31 -7.21 -0.53
C ILE A 89 5.54 -8.71 -0.38
N THR A 90 6.74 -9.13 0.01
CA THR A 90 7.06 -10.54 0.27
C THR A 90 6.10 -11.13 1.31
N LEU A 91 5.91 -10.44 2.45
CA LEU A 91 4.93 -10.84 3.46
C LEU A 91 3.48 -10.90 2.92
N THR A 92 3.13 -9.93 2.07
CA THR A 92 1.78 -9.87 1.48
C THR A 92 1.53 -11.07 0.57
N ARG A 93 2.53 -11.47 -0.24
CA ARG A 93 2.48 -12.66 -1.09
C ARG A 93 2.35 -13.94 -0.26
N GLU A 94 3.18 -14.12 0.76
CA GLU A 94 3.11 -15.31 1.64
C GLU A 94 1.74 -15.46 2.31
N ASN A 95 1.09 -14.36 2.66
CA ASN A 95 -0.25 -14.37 3.24
C ASN A 95 -1.36 -14.70 2.24
N LEU A 96 -1.11 -14.56 0.92
CA LEU A 96 -2.07 -14.94 -0.12
C LEU A 96 -2.00 -16.42 -0.49
N GLU A 97 -0.85 -17.06 -0.23
CA GLU A 97 -0.58 -18.47 -0.51
C GLU A 97 -1.02 -19.42 0.63
N LYS A 98 -1.39 -18.85 1.79
CA LYS A 98 -1.98 -19.54 2.94
C LYS A 98 -3.51 -19.58 2.84
#